data_AF-A0ABC8KJ32-F1
#
_entry.id   AF-A0ABC8KJ32-F1
#
_cell.length_a   1.000
_cell.length_b   1.000
_cell.length_c   1.000
_cell.angle_alpha   90.00
_cell.angle_beta   90.00
_cell.angle_gamma   90.00
#
_symmetry.space_group_name_H-M   'P 1'
#
loop_
_entity.id
_entity.type
_entity.pdbx_description
1 polymer ?
#
loop_
_entity_poly.entity_id
_entity_poly.type
_entity_poly.pdbx_seq_one_letter_code
_entity_poly.pdbx_strand_id
1 'polypeptide(L)'
;METHHLFVSLLVLLPLPLCSSQENTRSLATDVNSPLDTPPISQKLHPKLVYEIKVHGFMLWASMGVLMPIGIISIRLMSIKGQPLLYLRRLFFLHVTSQIVAVIIVTIGAVMSIKNFNNSFNNHHQRLGVGLYAIVWFQALFGFLRPSRGGKARRNWFVGHWILGTSVAILGMINIYTGLNAYTQKTSKSAKLWTILFTAQLSFFVLLHLFQDKWSYIQTQTNRTQSVDHNSNISTAEPSQGDEVDETKPALEKC
;
A
#
# COMPACT_ATOMS: atom_id res chain seq x y z
N MET A 1 -1.23 21.86 5.85
CA MET A 1 -2.03 20.62 5.69
C MET A 1 -2.44 20.40 4.23
N GLU A 2 -2.42 21.42 3.37
CA GLU A 2 -2.78 21.32 1.94
C GLU A 2 -1.69 20.72 1.04
N THR A 3 -0.41 20.89 1.36
CA THR A 3 0.71 20.42 0.53
C THR A 3 0.83 18.89 0.46
N HIS A 4 0.36 18.16 1.48
CA HIS A 4 0.37 16.69 1.49
C HIS A 4 -0.74 16.07 0.64
N HIS A 5 -1.87 16.76 0.50
CA HIS A 5 -2.98 16.28 -0.34
C HIS A 5 -2.67 16.45 -1.84
N LEU A 6 -1.99 17.54 -2.20
CA LEU A 6 -1.57 17.78 -3.58
C LEU A 6 -0.55 16.73 -4.08
N PHE A 7 0.39 16.31 -3.23
CA PHE A 7 1.42 15.34 -3.62
C PHE A 7 0.87 13.91 -3.80
N VAL A 8 -0.10 13.51 -2.97
CA VAL A 8 -0.77 12.20 -3.08
C VAL A 8 -1.77 12.20 -4.25
N SER A 9 -2.45 13.32 -4.51
CA SER A 9 -3.38 13.45 -5.64
C SER A 9 -2.64 13.46 -6.99
N LEU A 10 -1.45 14.08 -7.06
CA LEU A 10 -0.63 14.11 -8.28
C LEU A 10 -0.07 12.73 -8.68
N LEU A 11 0.17 11.85 -7.70
CA LEU A 11 0.60 10.46 -7.94
C LEU A 11 -0.53 9.52 -8.40
N VAL A 12 -1.79 9.86 -8.09
CA VAL A 12 -2.99 9.12 -8.52
C VAL A 12 -3.47 9.56 -9.91
N LEU A 13 -3.00 10.73 -10.39
CA LEU A 13 -3.40 11.33 -11.66
C LEU A 13 -2.40 11.14 -12.81
N LEU A 14 -1.39 10.26 -12.71
CA LEU A 14 -0.66 9.83 -13.91
C LEU A 14 -1.52 8.80 -14.65
N PRO A 15 -2.16 9.13 -15.80
CA PRO A 15 -2.45 8.08 -16.74
C PRO A 15 -1.07 7.54 -17.16
N LEU A 16 -0.91 6.22 -17.18
CA LEU A 16 0.20 5.60 -17.90
C LEU A 16 -0.26 5.33 -19.34
N PRO A 17 -0.16 6.26 -20.30
CA PRO A 17 -0.05 5.88 -21.69
C PRO A 17 1.45 5.80 -21.99
N LEU A 18 2.03 4.60 -21.93
CA LEU A 18 3.26 4.35 -22.67
C LEU A 18 3.10 3.11 -23.52
N CYS A 19 2.18 3.23 -24.47
CA CYS A 19 2.32 2.56 -25.75
C CYS A 19 3.31 3.41 -26.56
N SER A 20 4.59 3.06 -26.49
CA SER A 20 5.57 3.44 -27.51
C SER A 20 6.05 2.14 -28.13
N SER A 21 5.33 1.73 -29.17
CA SER A 21 5.86 0.80 -30.15
C SER A 21 6.93 1.56 -30.93
N GLN A 22 8.19 1.33 -30.59
CA GLN A 22 9.29 1.73 -31.46
C GLN A 22 9.77 0.48 -32.18
N GLU A 23 9.19 0.26 -33.36
CA GLU A 23 9.78 -0.60 -34.38
C GLU A 23 11.20 -0.08 -34.66
N ASN A 24 12.20 -0.85 -34.24
CA ASN A 24 13.55 -0.66 -34.74
C ASN A 24 13.77 -1.69 -35.84
N THR A 25 13.44 -1.29 -37.06
CA THR A 25 13.87 -1.95 -38.29
C THR A 25 15.39 -1.82 -38.39
N ARG A 26 16.10 -2.88 -38.00
CA ARG A 26 17.44 -3.16 -38.53
C ARG A 26 17.38 -4.38 -39.41
N SER A 27 17.23 -4.10 -40.70
CA SER A 27 17.55 -5.00 -41.79
C SER A 27 19.01 -5.43 -41.66
N LEU A 28 19.23 -6.73 -41.44
CA LEU A 28 20.48 -7.38 -41.84
C LEU A 28 20.10 -8.38 -42.92
N ALA A 29 20.33 -7.97 -44.16
CA ALA A 29 20.29 -8.85 -45.31
C ALA A 29 21.36 -9.93 -45.13
N THR A 30 20.96 -11.19 -45.17
CA THR A 30 21.84 -12.29 -45.53
C THR A 30 21.01 -13.25 -46.37
N ASP A 31 21.14 -13.08 -47.68
CA ASP A 31 20.61 -13.98 -48.70
C ASP A 31 21.67 -15.05 -48.97
N VAL A 32 21.41 -16.30 -48.54
CA VAL A 32 21.98 -17.52 -49.15
C VAL A 32 20.99 -18.68 -48.91
N ASN A 33 20.18 -18.95 -49.93
CA ASN A 33 19.66 -20.24 -50.40
C ASN A 33 19.77 -21.47 -49.46
N SER A 34 18.63 -21.90 -48.90
CA SER A 34 18.28 -23.31 -48.64
C SER A 34 16.78 -23.47 -48.37
N PRO A 35 16.02 -24.29 -49.11
CA PRO A 35 14.64 -24.61 -48.78
C PRO A 35 14.63 -25.76 -47.77
N LEU A 36 14.51 -25.43 -46.50
CA LEU A 36 14.03 -26.38 -45.49
C LEU A 36 12.97 -25.69 -44.65
N ASP A 37 11.71 -25.94 -45.04
CA ASP A 37 10.52 -25.60 -44.27
C ASP A 37 10.62 -26.17 -42.87
N THR A 38 11.18 -25.38 -41.96
CA THR A 38 11.09 -25.64 -40.52
C THR A 38 10.03 -24.68 -40.01
N PRO A 39 8.86 -25.16 -39.54
CA PRO A 39 7.90 -24.27 -38.90
C PRO A 39 8.59 -23.58 -37.72
N PRO A 40 8.24 -22.33 -37.38
CA PRO A 40 8.87 -21.62 -36.27
C PRO A 40 8.69 -22.48 -35.02
N ILE A 41 9.80 -23.04 -34.52
CA ILE A 41 9.82 -23.84 -33.31
C ILE A 41 9.42 -22.88 -32.19
N SER A 42 8.13 -22.86 -31.86
CA SER A 42 7.64 -22.36 -30.59
C SER A 42 8.31 -23.24 -29.54
N GLN A 43 9.47 -22.80 -29.06
CA GLN A 43 10.24 -23.51 -28.06
C GLN A 43 9.41 -23.53 -26.79
N LYS A 44 8.58 -24.56 -26.66
CA LYS A 44 7.64 -24.74 -25.57
C LYS A 44 8.44 -24.70 -24.28
N LEU A 45 8.20 -23.67 -23.47
CA LEU A 45 8.92 -23.47 -22.21
C LEU A 45 8.79 -24.73 -21.34
N HIS A 46 9.88 -25.19 -20.72
CA HIS A 46 9.88 -26.40 -19.91
C HIS A 46 8.83 -26.29 -18.77
N PRO A 47 7.97 -27.30 -18.53
CA PRO A 47 6.86 -27.21 -17.58
C PRO A 47 7.27 -26.82 -16.16
N LYS A 48 8.42 -27.32 -15.69
CA LYS A 48 8.99 -26.97 -14.38
C LYS A 48 9.28 -25.47 -14.26
N LEU A 49 9.84 -24.87 -15.31
CA LEU A 49 10.16 -23.43 -15.31
C LEU A 49 8.88 -22.58 -15.27
N VAL A 50 7.84 -22.98 -16.01
CA VAL A 50 6.53 -22.30 -15.96
C VAL A 50 5.92 -22.38 -14.56
N TYR A 51 6.05 -23.53 -13.89
CA TYR A 51 5.60 -23.70 -12.52
C TYR A 51 6.37 -22.78 -11.55
N GLU A 52 7.70 -22.74 -11.62
CA GLU A 52 8.53 -21.88 -10.79
C GLU A 52 8.21 -20.39 -11.01
N ILE A 53 7.97 -19.96 -12.25
CA ILE A 53 7.54 -18.58 -12.54
C ILE A 53 6.21 -18.27 -11.86
N LYS A 54 5.24 -19.19 -11.88
CA LYS A 54 3.95 -19.00 -11.18
C LYS A 54 4.15 -18.88 -9.68
N VAL A 55 4.93 -19.79 -9.08
CA VAL A 55 5.25 -19.76 -7.64
C VAL A 55 5.92 -18.44 -7.27
N HIS A 56 6.86 -17.95 -8.09
CA HIS A 56 7.52 -16.66 -7.88
C HIS A 56 6.52 -15.52 -7.86
N GLY A 57 5.63 -15.47 -8.85
CA GLY A 57 4.57 -14.47 -8.95
C GLY A 57 3.64 -14.49 -7.73
N PHE A 58 3.19 -15.67 -7.29
CA PHE A 58 2.32 -15.79 -6.12
C PHE A 58 3.02 -15.38 -4.81
N MET A 59 4.27 -15.79 -4.61
CA MET A 59 5.04 -15.39 -3.43
C MET A 59 5.23 -13.87 -3.38
N LEU A 60 5.59 -13.24 -4.50
CA LEU A 60 5.83 -11.80 -4.56
C LEU A 60 4.53 -11.00 -4.48
N TRP A 61 3.42 -11.52 -5.01
CA TRP A 61 2.09 -10.96 -4.76
C TRP A 61 1.75 -11.04 -3.27
N ALA A 62 1.85 -12.22 -2.65
CA ALA A 62 1.49 -12.39 -1.24
C ALA A 62 2.33 -11.47 -0.33
N SER A 63 3.62 -11.32 -0.62
CA SER A 63 4.49 -10.43 0.15
C SER A 63 4.25 -8.94 -0.14
N MET A 64 4.52 -8.49 -1.36
CA MET A 64 4.52 -7.06 -1.71
C MET A 64 3.11 -6.52 -1.93
N GLY A 65 2.21 -7.35 -2.46
CA GLY A 65 0.84 -6.98 -2.79
C GLY A 65 -0.14 -7.09 -1.63
N VAL A 66 0.13 -7.93 -0.61
CA VAL A 66 -0.81 -8.19 0.50
C VAL A 66 -0.19 -7.88 1.86
N LEU A 67 0.86 -8.58 2.26
CA LEU A 67 1.43 -8.46 3.61
C LEU A 67 2.01 -7.06 3.88
N MET A 68 2.70 -6.47 2.90
CA MET A 68 3.22 -5.11 3.03
C MET A 68 2.11 -4.06 3.18
N PRO A 69 1.08 -4.01 2.33
CA PRO A 69 -0.08 -3.13 2.52
C PRO A 69 -0.78 -3.32 3.86
N ILE A 70 -1.00 -4.57 4.30
CA ILE A 70 -1.59 -4.85 5.62
C ILE A 70 -0.76 -4.20 6.73
N GLY A 71 0.56 -4.34 6.69
CA GLY A 71 1.45 -3.73 7.67
C GLY A 71 1.38 -2.21 7.67
N ILE A 72 1.38 -1.58 6.49
CA ILE A 72 1.31 -0.12 6.32
C ILE A 72 -0.04 0.43 6.81
N ILE A 73 -1.14 -0.20 6.44
CA ILE A 73 -2.49 0.17 6.86
C ILE A 73 -2.63 0.03 8.39
N SER A 74 -2.06 -1.03 8.97
CA SER A 74 -2.11 -1.30 10.42
C SER A 74 -1.39 -0.22 11.22
N ILE A 75 -0.16 0.15 10.84
CA ILE A 75 0.60 1.17 11.58
C ILE A 75 -0.03 2.56 11.44
N ARG A 76 -0.64 2.87 10.29
CA ARG A 76 -1.33 4.15 10.10
C ARG A 76 -2.53 4.30 11.03
N LEU A 77 -3.28 3.21 11.23
CA LEU A 77 -4.46 3.17 12.10
C LEU A 77 -4.14 3.51 13.57
N MET A 78 -2.86 3.42 13.99
CA MET A 78 -2.42 3.92 15.29
C MET A 78 -2.50 5.44 15.44
N SER A 79 -2.65 6.19 14.35
CA SER A 79 -2.76 7.65 14.37
C SER A 79 -4.16 8.14 14.75
N ILE A 80 -5.13 7.23 14.88
CA ILE A 80 -6.50 7.55 15.30
C ILE A 80 -6.51 7.83 16.81
N LYS A 81 -7.02 9.00 17.19
CA LYS A 81 -7.15 9.44 18.58
C LYS A 81 -8.20 8.60 19.32
N GLY A 82 -8.02 8.45 20.63
CA GLY A 82 -9.02 7.85 21.53
C GLY A 82 -9.02 6.31 21.58
N GLN A 83 -8.07 5.64 20.93
CA GLN A 83 -8.00 4.18 20.93
C GLN A 83 -7.29 3.62 22.19
N PRO A 84 -7.74 2.49 22.75
CA PRO A 84 -7.08 1.85 23.89
C PRO A 84 -5.62 1.48 23.59
N LEU A 85 -4.74 1.58 24.60
CA LEU A 85 -3.31 1.24 24.45
C LEU A 85 -3.08 -0.19 23.94
N LEU A 86 -3.92 -1.15 24.36
CA LEU A 86 -3.87 -2.53 23.90
C LEU A 86 -4.10 -2.65 22.39
N TYR A 87 -5.04 -1.87 21.84
CA TYR A 87 -5.33 -1.84 20.41
C TYR A 87 -4.13 -1.29 19.63
N LEU A 88 -3.55 -0.18 20.09
CA LEU A 88 -2.34 0.41 19.49
C LEU A 88 -1.15 -0.57 19.51
N ARG A 89 -1.00 -1.35 20.58
CA ARG A 89 0.04 -2.39 20.67
C ARG A 89 -0.21 -3.53 19.68
N ARG A 90 -1.46 -3.98 19.53
CA ARG A 90 -1.83 -5.02 18.54
C ARG A 90 -1.54 -4.56 17.11
N LEU A 91 -1.89 -3.33 16.76
CA LEU A 91 -1.60 -2.77 15.43
C LEU A 91 -0.10 -2.66 15.14
N PHE A 92 0.69 -2.22 16.13
CA PHE A 92 2.16 -2.21 16.00
C PHE A 92 2.71 -3.62 15.79
N PHE A 93 2.23 -4.61 16.54
CA PHE A 93 2.66 -5.99 16.40
C PHE A 93 2.24 -6.60 15.06
N LEU A 94 1.03 -6.29 14.59
CA LEU A 94 0.54 -6.69 13.27
C LEU A 94 1.44 -6.12 12.16
N HIS A 95 1.80 -4.84 12.25
CA HIS A 95 2.77 -4.22 11.34
C HIS A 95 4.10 -4.98 11.35
N VAL A 96 4.75 -5.13 12.50
CA VAL A 96 6.07 -5.77 12.57
C VAL A 96 6.02 -7.21 12.06
N THR A 97 5.02 -7.98 12.47
CA THR A 97 4.89 -9.39 12.08
C THR A 97 4.61 -9.53 10.59
N SER A 98 3.69 -8.75 10.03
CA SER A 98 3.40 -8.80 8.59
C SER A 98 4.62 -8.39 7.76
N GLN A 99 5.37 -7.37 8.19
CA GLN A 99 6.59 -6.94 7.49
C GLN A 99 7.69 -8.00 7.55
N ILE A 100 7.90 -8.66 8.70
CA ILE A 100 8.87 -9.76 8.81
C ILE A 100 8.51 -10.90 7.86
N VAL A 101 7.25 -11.35 7.87
CA VAL A 101 6.79 -12.42 6.97
C VAL A 101 6.93 -12.00 5.50
N ALA A 102 6.60 -10.75 5.17
CA ALA A 102 6.77 -10.21 3.83
C ALA A 102 8.24 -10.28 3.38
N VAL A 103 9.18 -9.81 4.21
CA VAL A 103 10.63 -9.82 3.90
C VAL A 103 11.14 -11.25 3.68
N ILE A 104 10.70 -12.21 4.51
CA ILE A 104 11.05 -13.62 4.35
C ILE A 104 10.55 -14.16 3.01
N ILE A 105 9.27 -13.95 2.68
CA ILE A 105 8.68 -14.45 1.42
C ILE A 105 9.33 -13.79 0.20
N VAL A 106 9.59 -12.48 0.24
CA VAL A 106 10.34 -11.78 -0.84
C VAL A 106 11.74 -12.37 -1.01
N THR A 107 12.42 -12.67 0.09
CA THR A 107 13.76 -13.26 0.04
C THR A 107 13.72 -14.65 -0.58
N ILE A 108 12.76 -15.49 -0.21
CA ILE A 108 12.57 -16.82 -0.82
C ILE A 108 12.28 -16.68 -2.32
N GLY A 109 11.37 -15.78 -2.71
CA GLY A 109 11.04 -15.53 -4.11
C GLY A 109 12.23 -14.98 -4.92
N ALA A 110 13.07 -14.13 -4.32
CA ALA A 110 14.30 -13.61 -4.91
C ALA A 110 15.34 -14.70 -5.12
N VAL A 111 15.62 -15.51 -4.10
CA VAL A 111 16.56 -16.65 -4.18
C VAL A 111 16.10 -17.65 -5.25
N MET A 112 14.80 -17.95 -5.30
CA MET A 112 14.24 -18.84 -6.32
C MET A 112 14.44 -18.26 -7.74
N SER A 113 14.20 -16.97 -7.93
CA SER A 113 14.41 -16.29 -9.21
C SER A 113 15.89 -16.31 -9.64
N ILE A 114 16.81 -16.03 -8.71
CA ILE A 114 18.25 -16.04 -8.96
C ILE A 114 18.75 -17.43 -9.37
N LYS A 115 18.26 -18.48 -8.70
CA LYS A 115 18.72 -19.85 -8.93
C LYS A 115 18.13 -20.49 -10.19
N ASN A 116 16.86 -20.22 -10.48
CA ASN A 116 16.10 -21.01 -11.46
C ASN A 116 15.82 -20.28 -12.77
N PHE A 117 15.94 -18.94 -12.81
CA PHE A 117 15.61 -18.17 -14.01
C PHE A 117 16.85 -17.65 -14.72
N ASN A 118 16.71 -17.40 -16.03
CA ASN A 118 17.71 -16.66 -16.78
C ASN A 118 17.71 -15.19 -16.36
N ASN A 119 18.78 -14.75 -15.69
CA ASN A 119 18.95 -13.39 -15.16
C ASN A 119 19.75 -12.51 -16.11
N SER A 120 19.31 -12.41 -17.36
CA SER A 120 19.95 -11.54 -18.37
C SER A 120 19.68 -10.04 -18.15
N PHE A 121 18.79 -9.69 -17.21
CA PHE A 121 18.40 -8.30 -16.87
C PHE A 121 17.97 -7.45 -18.08
N ASN A 122 17.49 -8.10 -19.13
CA ASN A 122 17.09 -7.45 -20.38
C ASN A 122 15.67 -6.86 -20.34
N ASN A 123 14.92 -7.11 -19.27
CA ASN A 123 13.58 -6.57 -19.07
C ASN A 123 13.51 -5.70 -17.80
N HIS A 124 12.58 -4.76 -17.82
CA HIS A 124 12.38 -3.79 -16.74
C HIS A 124 12.03 -4.45 -15.40
N HIS A 125 11.25 -5.54 -15.42
CA HIS A 125 10.86 -6.30 -14.23
C HIS A 125 12.08 -6.84 -13.47
N GLN A 126 13.04 -7.47 -14.14
CA GLN A 126 14.24 -8.00 -13.48
C GLN A 126 15.11 -6.90 -12.88
N ARG A 127 15.31 -5.79 -13.60
CA ARG A 127 16.11 -4.64 -13.14
C ARG A 127 15.48 -3.98 -11.92
N LEU A 128 14.17 -3.72 -11.98
CA LEU A 128 13.41 -3.20 -10.83
C LEU A 128 13.41 -4.19 -9.66
N GLY A 129 13.19 -5.48 -9.92
CA GLY A 129 13.12 -6.52 -8.91
C GLY A 129 14.38 -6.62 -8.06
N VAL A 130 15.57 -6.60 -8.67
CA VAL A 130 16.84 -6.64 -7.92
C VAL A 130 17.03 -5.38 -7.08
N GLY A 131 16.76 -4.20 -7.63
CA GLY A 131 16.81 -2.95 -6.86
C GLY A 131 15.81 -2.97 -5.70
N LEU A 132 14.60 -3.46 -5.94
CA LEU A 132 13.54 -3.60 -4.95
C LEU A 132 13.96 -4.51 -3.80
N TYR A 133 14.63 -5.64 -4.05
CA TYR A 133 15.10 -6.52 -2.98
C TYR A 133 16.09 -5.83 -2.04
N ALA A 134 17.02 -5.05 -2.59
CA ALA A 134 17.99 -4.31 -1.79
C ALA A 134 17.29 -3.27 -0.88
N ILE A 135 16.34 -2.50 -1.43
CA ILE A 135 15.63 -1.48 -0.64
C ILE A 135 14.63 -2.08 0.35
N VAL A 136 14.06 -3.27 0.10
CA VAL A 136 13.21 -4.00 1.06
C VAL A 136 14.02 -4.38 2.29
N TRP A 137 15.20 -4.97 2.10
CA TRP A 137 16.10 -5.30 3.21
C TRP A 137 16.60 -4.06 3.94
N PHE A 138 16.98 -3.02 3.21
CA PHE A 138 17.38 -1.74 3.82
C PHE A 138 16.25 -1.14 4.66
N GLN A 139 15.01 -1.12 4.16
CA GLN A 139 13.84 -0.66 4.89
C GLN A 139 13.59 -1.47 6.17
N ALA A 140 13.76 -2.80 6.11
CA ALA A 140 13.61 -3.68 7.26
C ALA A 140 14.67 -3.40 8.33
N LEU A 141 15.95 -3.36 7.95
CA LEU A 141 17.06 -3.02 8.84
C LEU A 141 16.89 -1.63 9.46
N PHE A 142 16.53 -0.64 8.63
CA PHE A 142 16.26 0.71 9.10
C PHE A 142 15.09 0.74 10.09
N GLY A 143 14.07 -0.11 9.87
CA GLY A 143 12.97 -0.33 10.80
C GLY A 143 13.42 -0.82 12.18
N PHE A 144 14.41 -1.72 12.25
CA PHE A 144 14.98 -2.22 13.51
C PHE A 144 15.83 -1.17 14.24
N LEU A 145 16.45 -0.22 13.52
CA LEU A 145 17.22 0.89 14.09
C LEU A 145 16.35 2.02 14.67
N ARG A 146 15.11 1.70 15.08
CA ARG A 146 14.12 2.65 15.62
C ARG A 146 14.61 3.29 16.93
N PRO A 147 14.83 4.63 16.97
CA PRO A 147 15.29 5.31 18.18
C PRO A 147 14.26 5.31 19.32
N SER A 148 14.72 5.60 20.54
CA SER A 148 13.85 5.87 21.71
C SER A 148 12.91 7.06 21.45
N ARG A 149 11.83 7.14 22.23
CA ARG A 149 10.83 8.22 22.07
C ARG A 149 11.40 9.55 22.57
N GLY A 150 10.89 10.67 22.04
CA GLY A 150 11.11 12.01 22.61
C GLY A 150 12.24 12.86 22.01
N GLY A 151 12.90 12.43 20.92
CA GLY A 151 14.02 13.18 20.33
C GLY A 151 13.90 13.49 18.83
N LYS A 152 14.72 14.42 18.33
CA LYS A 152 14.84 14.76 16.90
C LYS A 152 15.18 13.53 16.05
N ALA A 153 16.05 12.65 16.55
CA ALA A 153 16.41 11.40 15.89
C ALA A 153 15.19 10.52 15.59
N ARG A 154 14.24 10.42 16.52
CA ARG A 154 13.01 9.63 16.33
C ARG A 154 12.11 10.19 15.24
N ARG A 155 11.99 11.52 15.17
CA ARG A 155 11.22 12.20 14.11
C ARG A 155 11.86 12.00 12.74
N ASN A 156 13.18 12.20 12.64
CA ASN A 156 13.91 12.01 11.38
C ASN A 156 13.83 10.55 10.90
N TRP A 157 14.01 9.60 11.83
CA TRP A 157 13.79 8.18 11.56
C TRP A 157 12.38 7.90 11.05
N PHE A 158 11.35 8.47 11.71
CA PHE A 158 9.95 8.26 11.29
C PHE A 158 9.71 8.77 9.87
N VAL A 159 10.16 9.99 9.55
CA VAL A 159 10.00 10.57 8.20
C VAL A 159 10.73 9.72 7.17
N GLY A 160 12.00 9.38 7.43
CA GLY A 160 12.78 8.55 6.50
C GLY A 160 12.17 7.16 6.30
N HIS A 161 11.79 6.49 7.38
CA HIS A 161 11.22 5.14 7.33
C HIS A 161 9.86 5.14 6.65
N TRP A 162 9.06 6.18 6.84
CA TRP A 162 7.77 6.36 6.18
C TRP A 162 7.93 6.62 4.66
N ILE A 163 8.84 7.52 4.26
CA ILE A 163 9.11 7.79 2.84
C ILE A 163 9.62 6.53 2.16
N LEU A 164 10.67 5.91 2.71
CA LEU A 164 11.29 4.71 2.16
C LEU A 164 10.29 3.55 2.08
N GLY A 165 9.49 3.34 3.13
CA GLY A 165 8.45 2.30 3.14
C GLY A 165 7.37 2.52 2.10
N THR A 166 6.96 3.77 1.89
CA THR A 166 6.01 4.13 0.83
C THR A 166 6.60 3.87 -0.55
N SER A 167 7.86 4.25 -0.78
CA SER A 167 8.57 3.98 -2.03
C SER A 167 8.69 2.48 -2.31
N VAL A 168 9.04 1.67 -1.31
CA VAL A 168 9.11 0.20 -1.41
C VAL A 168 7.75 -0.38 -1.80
N ALA A 169 6.66 0.08 -1.20
CA ALA A 169 5.32 -0.39 -1.53
C ALA A 169 4.94 -0.05 -2.98
N ILE A 170 5.15 1.19 -3.42
CA ILE A 170 4.85 1.63 -4.80
C ILE A 170 5.67 0.82 -5.81
N LEU A 171 6.99 0.70 -5.59
CA LEU A 171 7.87 -0.08 -6.46
C LEU A 171 7.48 -1.56 -6.47
N GLY A 172 7.01 -2.10 -5.34
CA GLY A 172 6.43 -3.44 -5.25
C GLY A 172 5.23 -3.63 -6.16
N MET A 173 4.27 -2.70 -6.14
CA MET A 173 3.09 -2.75 -7.01
C MET A 173 3.47 -2.68 -8.49
N ILE A 174 4.37 -1.76 -8.86
CA ILE A 174 4.89 -1.64 -10.23
C ILE A 174 5.60 -2.94 -10.65
N ASN A 175 6.39 -3.54 -9.74
CA ASN A 175 7.12 -4.76 -10.03
C ASN A 175 6.17 -5.96 -10.26
N ILE A 176 5.01 -6.01 -9.59
CA ILE A 176 3.99 -7.03 -9.84
C ILE A 176 3.36 -6.86 -11.22
N TYR A 177 2.95 -5.64 -11.60
CA TYR A 177 2.38 -5.38 -12.93
C TYR A 177 3.36 -5.71 -14.06
N THR A 178 4.60 -5.27 -13.93
CA THR A 178 5.66 -5.57 -14.90
C THR A 178 5.99 -7.06 -14.93
N GLY A 179 5.88 -7.77 -13.80
CA GLY A 179 6.02 -9.22 -13.70
C GLY A 179 4.89 -9.98 -14.41
N LEU A 180 3.63 -9.53 -14.31
CA LEU A 180 2.49 -10.11 -15.05
C LEU A 180 2.65 -9.93 -16.57
N ASN A 181 3.18 -8.77 -17.00
CA ASN A 181 3.54 -8.55 -18.41
C ASN A 181 4.68 -9.48 -18.85
N ALA A 182 5.75 -9.58 -18.05
CA ALA A 182 6.87 -10.49 -18.31
C ALA A 182 6.43 -11.96 -18.36
N TYR A 183 5.49 -12.37 -17.52
CA TYR A 183 4.87 -13.71 -17.57
C TYR A 183 4.16 -13.94 -18.91
N THR A 184 3.38 -12.97 -19.39
CA THR A 184 2.65 -13.09 -20.65
C THR A 184 3.62 -13.23 -21.82
N GLN A 185 4.67 -12.40 -21.87
CA GLN A 185 5.69 -12.46 -22.91
C GLN A 185 6.47 -13.78 -22.88
N LYS A 186 6.84 -14.27 -21.69
CA LYS A 186 7.70 -15.45 -21.53
C LYS A 186 6.96 -16.78 -21.71
N THR A 187 5.67 -16.83 -21.39
CA THR A 187 4.88 -18.07 -21.42
C THR A 187 3.87 -18.12 -22.56
N SER A 188 3.66 -16.99 -23.26
CA SER A 188 2.58 -16.78 -24.23
C SER A 188 1.17 -17.05 -23.65
N LYS A 189 1.02 -17.08 -22.32
CA LYS A 189 -0.26 -17.25 -21.63
C LYS A 189 -0.76 -15.92 -21.11
N SER A 190 -2.05 -15.66 -21.28
CA SER A 190 -2.69 -14.42 -20.80
C SER A 190 -2.59 -14.30 -19.27
N ALA A 191 -2.11 -13.15 -18.80
CA ALA A 191 -2.17 -12.74 -17.39
C ALA A 191 -3.41 -11.89 -17.05
N LYS A 192 -4.33 -11.65 -18.00
CA LYS A 192 -5.43 -10.67 -17.87
C LYS A 192 -6.25 -10.84 -16.59
N LEU A 193 -6.63 -12.09 -16.26
CA LEU A 193 -7.39 -12.38 -15.04
C LEU A 193 -6.63 -11.96 -13.78
N TRP A 194 -5.34 -12.33 -13.70
CA TRP A 194 -4.46 -11.98 -12.58
C TRP A 194 -4.27 -10.47 -12.46
N THR A 195 -4.13 -9.76 -13.58
CA THR A 195 -4.06 -8.30 -13.61
C THR A 195 -5.34 -7.67 -13.06
N ILE A 196 -6.52 -8.16 -13.46
CA ILE A 196 -7.81 -7.63 -12.97
C ILE A 196 -7.94 -7.87 -11.45
N LEU A 197 -7.63 -9.08 -10.98
CA LEU A 197 -7.69 -9.42 -9.56
C LEU A 197 -6.73 -8.55 -8.73
N PHE A 198 -5.50 -8.36 -9.22
CA PHE A 198 -4.52 -7.53 -8.53
C PHE A 198 -4.95 -6.06 -8.49
N THR A 199 -5.46 -5.51 -9.60
CA THR A 199 -5.99 -4.15 -9.65
C THR A 199 -7.19 -3.98 -8.72
N ALA A 200 -8.13 -4.93 -8.68
CA ALA A 200 -9.26 -4.88 -7.76
C ALA A 200 -8.79 -4.88 -6.30
N GLN A 201 -7.83 -5.73 -5.94
CA GLN A 201 -7.21 -5.76 -4.62
C GLN A 201 -6.52 -4.43 -4.28
N LEU A 202 -5.74 -3.86 -5.21
CA LEU A 202 -5.06 -2.58 -5.00
C LEU A 202 -6.08 -1.45 -4.79
N SER A 203 -7.12 -1.39 -5.62
CA SER A 203 -8.21 -0.43 -5.47
C SER A 203 -8.89 -0.55 -4.10
N PHE A 204 -9.13 -1.78 -3.62
CA PHE A 204 -9.67 -2.01 -2.29
C PHE A 204 -8.75 -1.45 -1.19
N PHE A 205 -7.44 -1.69 -1.25
CA PHE A 205 -6.49 -1.12 -0.29
C PHE A 205 -6.42 0.42 -0.35
N VAL A 206 -6.51 1.00 -1.54
CA VAL A 206 -6.59 2.46 -1.72
C VAL A 206 -7.87 3.02 -1.09
N LEU A 207 -9.02 2.37 -1.28
CA LEU A 207 -10.27 2.75 -0.64
C LEU A 207 -10.18 2.67 0.88
N LEU A 208 -9.60 1.60 1.43
CA LEU A 208 -9.35 1.47 2.87
C LEU A 208 -8.46 2.60 3.38
N HIS A 209 -7.39 2.94 2.64
CA HIS A 209 -6.52 4.06 2.99
C HIS A 209 -7.29 5.38 3.01
N LEU A 210 -8.06 5.69 1.97
CA LEU A 210 -8.85 6.93 1.89
C LEU A 210 -9.89 7.00 3.02
N PHE A 211 -10.49 5.86 3.35
CA PHE A 211 -11.43 5.74 4.45
C PHE A 211 -10.78 6.01 5.81
N GLN A 212 -9.58 5.47 6.06
CA GLN A 212 -8.81 5.72 7.29
C GLN A 212 -8.59 7.22 7.54
N ASP A 213 -8.33 8.01 6.49
CA ASP A 213 -8.10 9.45 6.61
C ASP A 213 -9.36 10.23 7.01
N LYS A 214 -10.55 9.70 6.70
CA LYS A 214 -11.84 10.31 7.08
C LYS A 214 -12.40 9.76 8.39
N TRP A 215 -11.89 8.64 8.88
CA TRP A 215 -12.42 7.94 10.04
C TRP A 215 -12.47 8.78 11.33
N SER A 216 -11.47 9.63 11.58
CA SER A 216 -11.48 10.51 12.76
C SER A 216 -12.53 11.62 12.65
N TYR A 217 -12.75 12.13 11.44
CA TYR A 217 -13.79 13.13 11.17
C TYR A 217 -15.18 12.53 11.39
N ILE A 218 -15.43 11.32 10.87
CA ILE A 218 -16.69 10.61 11.02
C ILE A 218 -17.01 10.37 12.50
N GLN A 219 -16.05 9.85 13.28
CA GLN A 219 -16.24 9.65 14.73
C GLN A 219 -16.56 10.94 15.47
N THR A 220 -15.92 12.04 15.11
CA THR A 220 -16.15 13.34 15.75
C THR A 220 -17.58 13.83 15.48
N GLN A 221 -18.07 13.65 14.25
CA GLN A 221 -19.46 13.99 13.90
C GLN A 221 -20.47 13.09 14.63
N THR A 222 -20.24 11.77 14.66
CA THR A 222 -21.12 10.84 15.38
C THR A 222 -21.23 11.17 16.87
N ASN A 223 -20.11 11.44 17.53
CA ASN A 223 -20.10 11.81 18.95
C ASN A 223 -20.82 13.14 19.20
N ARG A 224 -20.69 14.11 18.28
CA ARG A 224 -21.39 15.40 18.37
C ARG A 224 -22.90 15.23 18.23
N THR A 225 -23.36 14.45 17.25
CA THR A 225 -24.79 14.16 17.08
C THR A 225 -25.38 13.49 18.32
N GLN A 226 -24.72 12.46 18.86
CA GLN A 226 -25.16 11.81 20.10
C GLN A 226 -25.23 12.75 21.30
N SER A 227 -24.27 13.68 21.44
CA SER A 227 -24.30 14.68 22.53
C SER A 227 -25.47 15.66 22.40
N VAL A 228 -25.86 16.00 21.17
CA VAL A 228 -27.01 16.88 20.89
C VAL A 228 -28.31 16.16 21.23
N ASP A 229 -28.46 14.90 20.79
CA ASP A 229 -29.66 14.08 21.07
C ASP A 229 -29.85 13.82 22.57
N HIS A 230 -28.75 13.61 23.31
CA HIS A 230 -28.81 13.43 24.75
C HIS A 230 -29.26 14.70 25.48
N ASN A 231 -28.72 15.86 25.09
CA ASN A 231 -29.10 17.14 25.69
C ASN A 231 -30.55 17.53 25.36
N SER A 232 -31.03 17.25 24.14
CA SER A 232 -32.44 17.51 23.80
C SER A 232 -33.40 16.65 24.61
N ASN A 233 -33.06 15.39 24.84
CA ASN A 233 -33.89 14.48 25.63
C ASN A 233 -33.97 14.88 27.11
N ILE A 234 -32.87 15.41 27.68
CA ILE A 234 -32.85 15.96 29.04
C ILE A 234 -33.75 17.19 29.14
N SER A 235 -33.65 18.13 28.19
CA SER A 235 -34.46 19.35 28.20
C SER A 235 -35.97 19.10 28.06
N THR A 236 -36.38 18.00 27.42
CA THR A 236 -37.79 17.61 27.31
C THR A 236 -38.31 16.81 28.52
N ALA A 237 -37.41 16.33 29.40
CA ALA A 237 -37.75 15.49 30.54
C ALA A 237 -37.80 16.24 31.88
N GLU A 238 -37.35 17.50 31.95
CA GLU A 238 -37.62 18.34 33.12
C GLU A 238 -39.08 18.81 33.12
N PRO A 239 -39.89 18.49 34.16
CA PRO A 239 -41.15 19.17 34.37
C PRO A 239 -40.86 20.61 34.78
N SER A 240 -41.52 21.56 34.12
CA SER A 240 -41.52 22.98 34.50
C SER A 240 -41.98 23.14 35.94
N GLN A 241 -41.05 23.17 36.89
CA GLN A 241 -41.32 23.58 38.25
C GLN A 241 -41.28 25.10 38.26
N GLY A 242 -42.47 25.70 38.07
CA GLY A 242 -42.67 27.13 38.22
C GLY A 242 -42.55 27.51 39.68
N ASP A 243 -41.45 28.14 40.06
CA ASP A 243 -41.37 28.86 41.32
C ASP A 243 -41.93 30.27 41.10
N GLU A 244 -43.15 30.44 41.59
CA GLU A 244 -43.82 31.71 41.85
C GLU A 244 -43.04 32.41 42.98
N VAL A 245 -42.27 33.45 42.62
CA VAL A 245 -41.64 34.35 43.60
C VAL A 245 -42.50 35.61 43.70
N ASP A 246 -43.21 35.69 44.82
CA ASP A 246 -44.03 36.81 45.26
C ASP A 246 -43.20 38.09 45.44
N GLU A 247 -43.89 39.19 45.19
CA GLU A 247 -43.42 40.55 45.03
C GLU A 247 -43.14 41.20 46.38
N THR A 248 -41.99 41.88 46.57
CA THR A 248 -41.95 43.10 47.38
C THR A 248 -40.69 43.96 47.15
N LYS A 249 -40.93 45.19 46.73
CA LYS A 249 -40.05 46.38 46.71
C LYS A 249 -40.77 47.47 47.55
N PRO A 250 -40.22 48.62 48.03
CA PRO A 250 -38.89 49.27 47.95
C PRO A 250 -38.25 49.47 49.36
N ALA A 251 -37.05 50.05 49.61
CA ALA A 251 -36.51 51.34 49.21
C ALA A 251 -35.01 51.51 49.60
N LEU A 252 -34.33 52.44 48.91
CA LEU A 252 -33.27 53.37 49.35
C LEU A 252 -32.41 53.04 50.60
N GLU A 253 -31.08 53.00 50.45
CA GLU A 253 -30.18 54.01 51.05
C GLU A 253 -28.74 53.95 50.49
N LYS A 254 -28.06 55.10 50.56
CA LYS A 254 -26.71 55.42 50.08
C LYS A 254 -25.61 54.85 50.99
N CYS A 255 -24.51 54.39 50.40
CA CYS A 255 -23.13 54.90 50.58
C CYS A 255 -22.19 54.14 49.63
#